data_AF-A0AAF0Y7T7-F1
#
_entry.id   AF-A0AAF0Y7T7-F1
#
_cell.length_a   1.000
_cell.length_b   1.000
_cell.length_c   1.000
_cell.angle_alpha   90.00
_cell.angle_beta   90.00
_cell.angle_gamma   90.00
#
_symmetry.space_group_name_H-M   'P 1'
#
loop_
_entity.id
_entity.type
_entity.pdbx_description
1 polymer ?
#
loop_
_entity_poly.entity_id
_entity_poly.type
_entity_poly.pdbx_seq_one_letter_code
_entity_poly.pdbx_strand_id
1 'polypeptide(L)'
;MSFCTSAIAGPSRLPACAGRVIAAQSVTRASAPASRRYASSRSSTDQEKRERSYNTWLSEVGWQYKTPERGAKAKWLGGDVPFESNPSFKPPPPLSNDLQNIIYKELRAGKKTLGEISQAYSISKNRILAIGKLKAVEEEFRRQVRCPSARFGVPSIPSTFLPDEKQI
;
A
#
# COMPACT_ATOMS: atom_id res chain seq x y z
N MET A 1 -9.53 -42.55 60.63
CA MET A 1 -8.97 -43.50 59.63
C MET A 1 -10.12 -44.32 59.07
N SER A 2 -10.08 -44.65 57.77
CA SER A 2 -11.06 -45.41 56.96
C SER A 2 -12.34 -44.69 56.55
N PHE A 3 -12.94 -44.93 55.38
CA PHE A 3 -12.57 -45.30 54.00
C PHE A 3 -13.89 -45.22 53.18
N CYS A 4 -13.80 -45.38 51.86
CA CYS A 4 -14.88 -45.72 50.90
C CYS A 4 -15.59 -44.53 50.23
N THR A 5 -15.89 -44.50 48.92
CA THR A 5 -15.64 -45.38 47.75
C THR A 5 -16.19 -44.67 46.50
N SER A 6 -15.46 -44.78 45.38
CA SER A 6 -15.86 -45.05 43.98
C SER A 6 -16.98 -44.32 43.19
N ALA A 7 -16.64 -44.26 41.88
CA ALA A 7 -17.45 -44.29 40.64
C ALA A 7 -17.94 -42.93 40.10
N ILE A 8 -17.48 -42.45 38.93
CA ILE A 8 -17.63 -42.95 37.54
C ILE A 8 -19.10 -43.01 37.08
N ALA A 9 -19.53 -41.94 36.42
CA ALA A 9 -20.40 -41.87 35.24
C ALA A 9 -20.36 -40.40 34.80
N GLY A 10 -20.02 -40.02 33.58
CA GLY A 10 -20.35 -40.66 32.33
C GLY A 10 -21.17 -39.68 31.49
N PRO A 11 -21.02 -39.70 30.16
CA PRO A 11 -21.33 -38.59 29.27
C PRO A 11 -22.80 -38.52 28.88
N SER A 12 -23.09 -37.55 27.99
CA SER A 12 -24.23 -37.47 27.06
C SER A 12 -25.36 -36.53 27.51
N ARG A 13 -26.14 -35.85 26.68
CA ARG A 13 -26.58 -36.14 25.31
C ARG A 13 -26.96 -34.81 24.63
N LEU A 14 -26.30 -34.46 23.54
CA LEU A 14 -27.02 -33.89 22.40
C LEU A 14 -26.70 -34.75 21.17
N PRO A 15 -27.71 -34.97 20.31
CA PRO A 15 -27.83 -36.17 19.48
C PRO A 15 -26.91 -36.21 18.27
N ALA A 16 -26.38 -37.41 18.01
CA ALA A 16 -25.80 -37.81 16.74
C ALA A 16 -26.92 -38.17 15.76
N CYS A 17 -27.30 -37.24 14.88
CA CYS A 17 -28.07 -37.56 13.68
C CYS A 17 -27.67 -36.63 12.53
N ALA A 18 -27.30 -37.24 11.39
CA ALA A 18 -27.19 -36.66 10.06
C ALA A 18 -26.08 -35.63 9.82
N GLY A 19 -24.97 -36.15 9.29
CA GLY A 19 -23.88 -35.36 8.72
C GLY A 19 -24.39 -34.35 7.68
N ARG A 20 -24.14 -33.07 7.96
CA ARG A 20 -23.86 -32.15 6.87
C ARG A 20 -22.40 -32.38 6.52
N VAL A 21 -22.20 -33.06 5.40
CA VAL A 21 -20.98 -33.00 4.61
C VAL A 21 -20.61 -31.51 4.55
N ILE A 22 -19.62 -31.09 5.33
CA ILE A 22 -18.83 -29.93 4.95
C ILE A 22 -18.12 -30.44 3.72
N ALA A 23 -18.79 -30.30 2.58
CA ALA A 23 -18.11 -30.23 1.32
C ALA A 23 -17.14 -29.07 1.57
N ALA A 24 -15.88 -29.41 1.78
CA ALA A 24 -14.81 -28.53 1.40
C ALA A 24 -15.14 -28.19 -0.05
N GLN A 25 -15.84 -27.06 -0.23
CA GLN A 25 -15.87 -26.38 -1.50
C GLN A 25 -14.43 -25.94 -1.64
N SER A 26 -13.61 -26.88 -2.11
CA SER A 26 -12.48 -26.60 -2.95
C SER A 26 -13.05 -25.62 -3.94
N VAL A 27 -12.73 -24.35 -3.72
CA VAL A 27 -12.75 -23.37 -4.78
C VAL A 27 -11.75 -23.97 -5.74
N THR A 28 -12.23 -24.86 -6.62
CA THR A 28 -11.60 -25.06 -7.90
C THR A 28 -11.56 -23.63 -8.40
N ARG A 29 -10.36 -23.03 -8.34
CA ARG A 29 -10.02 -22.00 -9.29
C ARG A 29 -10.43 -22.65 -10.60
N ALA A 30 -11.59 -22.27 -11.12
CA ALA A 30 -11.91 -22.48 -12.51
C ALA A 30 -10.65 -21.96 -13.18
N SER A 31 -9.84 -22.89 -13.68
CA SER A 31 -8.65 -22.56 -14.43
C SER A 31 -9.18 -21.60 -15.46
N ALA A 32 -8.82 -20.31 -15.33
CA ALA A 32 -9.15 -19.32 -16.32
C ALA A 32 -8.82 -20.01 -17.64
N PRO A 33 -9.78 -20.16 -18.58
CA PRO A 33 -9.53 -20.90 -19.80
C PRO A 33 -8.22 -20.35 -20.31
N ALA A 34 -7.17 -21.18 -20.37
CA ALA A 34 -5.81 -20.71 -20.56
C ALA A 34 -5.85 -19.85 -21.82
N SER A 35 -5.95 -18.53 -21.63
CA SER A 35 -6.30 -17.61 -22.69
C SER A 35 -5.08 -17.61 -23.55
N ARG A 36 -5.11 -18.47 -24.57
CA ARG A 36 -4.09 -18.70 -25.58
C ARG A 36 -2.72 -18.24 -25.12
N ARG A 37 -1.88 -19.17 -24.66
CA ARG A 37 -0.46 -19.07 -24.99
C ARG A 37 -0.31 -19.18 -26.51
N TYR A 38 -0.81 -18.18 -27.24
CA TYR A 38 -0.23 -17.80 -28.51
C TYR A 38 1.03 -17.04 -28.11
N ALA A 39 2.08 -17.79 -27.74
CA ALA A 39 3.43 -17.34 -28.05
C ALA A 39 3.49 -17.34 -29.58
N SER A 40 2.84 -16.35 -30.20
CA SER A 40 3.07 -16.03 -31.58
C SER A 40 4.55 -15.68 -31.63
N SER A 41 5.32 -16.42 -32.40
CA SER A 41 6.62 -15.96 -32.87
C SER A 41 6.36 -14.66 -33.63
N ARG A 42 6.31 -13.54 -32.91
CA ARG A 42 6.21 -12.21 -33.50
C ARG A 42 7.44 -12.09 -34.37
N SER A 43 7.25 -11.85 -35.66
CA SER A 43 8.37 -11.58 -36.54
C SER A 43 9.14 -10.38 -35.99
N SER A 44 10.48 -10.45 -36.02
CA SER A 44 11.36 -9.36 -35.59
C SER A 44 10.93 -8.00 -36.16
N THR A 45 10.42 -8.02 -37.40
CA THR A 45 9.91 -6.84 -38.11
C THR A 45 8.70 -6.19 -37.45
N ASP A 46 7.82 -6.95 -36.79
CA ASP A 46 6.65 -6.40 -36.08
C ASP A 46 7.07 -5.71 -34.78
N GLN A 47 8.05 -6.31 -34.09
CA GLN A 47 8.65 -5.72 -32.90
C GLN A 47 9.36 -4.40 -33.23
N GLU A 48 10.19 -4.37 -34.27
CA GLU A 48 10.89 -3.16 -34.71
C GLU A 48 9.94 -2.01 -35.10
N LYS A 49 8.79 -2.33 -35.72
CA LYS A 49 7.78 -1.31 -36.07
C LYS A 49 7.14 -0.71 -34.83
N ARG A 50 6.84 -1.54 -33.83
CA ARG A 50 6.29 -1.08 -32.55
C ARG A 50 7.29 -0.25 -31.77
N GLU A 51 8.55 -0.67 -31.73
CA GLU A 51 9.64 0.09 -31.11
C GLU A 51 9.81 1.45 -31.79
N ARG A 52 9.83 1.49 -33.13
CA ARG A 52 9.85 2.76 -33.88
C ARG A 52 8.67 3.66 -33.52
N SER A 53 7.44 3.14 -33.56
CA SER A 53 6.23 3.91 -33.21
C SER A 53 6.26 4.44 -31.77
N TYR A 54 6.71 3.63 -30.83
CA TYR A 54 6.86 4.02 -29.43
C TYR A 54 7.93 5.10 -29.24
N ASN A 55 9.08 4.96 -29.90
CA ASN A 55 10.14 5.96 -29.85
C ASN A 55 9.71 7.31 -30.45
N THR A 56 8.94 7.28 -31.55
CA THR A 56 8.33 8.50 -32.11
C THR A 56 7.41 9.16 -31.09
N TRP A 57 6.49 8.39 -30.48
CA TRP A 57 5.60 8.93 -29.45
C TRP A 57 6.36 9.50 -28.25
N LEU A 58 7.42 8.82 -27.78
CA LEU A 58 8.27 9.31 -26.70
C LEU A 58 8.94 10.64 -27.06
N SER A 59 9.42 10.79 -28.29
CA SER A 59 10.11 12.01 -28.74
C SER A 59 9.16 13.21 -28.93
N GLU A 60 7.92 12.96 -29.34
CA GLU A 60 6.95 14.02 -29.63
C GLU A 60 6.11 14.39 -28.40
N VAL A 61 5.38 13.41 -27.84
CA VAL A 61 4.37 13.63 -26.80
C VAL A 61 4.83 13.12 -25.44
N GLY A 62 5.53 11.99 -25.41
CA GLY A 62 5.90 11.30 -24.17
C GLY A 62 6.96 12.03 -23.35
N TRP A 63 7.82 12.82 -23.99
CA TRP A 63 8.93 13.52 -23.34
C TRP A 63 8.47 14.40 -22.18
N GLN A 64 7.29 15.01 -22.30
CA GLN A 64 6.72 15.89 -21.30
C GLN A 64 6.35 15.19 -19.97
N TYR A 65 6.31 13.86 -19.95
CA TYR A 65 6.00 13.03 -18.77
C TYR A 65 7.24 12.38 -18.16
N LYS A 66 8.42 12.61 -18.74
CA LYS A 66 9.68 11.97 -18.32
C LYS A 66 10.12 12.40 -16.92
N THR A 67 10.03 13.70 -16.63
CA THR A 67 10.47 14.28 -15.36
C THR A 67 9.28 14.92 -14.65
N PRO A 68 9.00 14.52 -13.39
CA PRO A 68 7.95 15.18 -12.61
C PRO A 68 8.42 16.57 -12.17
N GLU A 69 7.60 17.58 -12.40
CA GLU A 69 7.84 18.93 -11.91
C GLU A 69 7.48 19.04 -10.43
N ARG A 70 8.41 19.52 -9.61
CA ARG A 70 8.18 19.66 -8.16
C ARG A 70 7.11 20.72 -7.89
N GLY A 71 6.09 20.34 -7.13
CA GLY A 71 4.99 21.25 -6.74
C GLY A 71 3.93 21.46 -7.82
N ALA A 72 4.12 20.91 -9.02
CA ALA A 72 3.09 20.89 -10.04
C ALA A 72 1.96 19.91 -9.67
N LYS A 73 0.78 20.14 -10.25
CA LYS A 73 -0.32 19.17 -10.19
C LYS A 73 0.08 17.86 -10.89
N ALA A 74 -0.57 16.77 -10.52
CA ALA A 74 -0.34 15.49 -11.17
C ALA A 74 -0.63 15.59 -12.68
N LYS A 75 0.37 15.26 -13.49
CA LYS A 75 0.29 15.33 -14.95
C LYS A 75 -0.20 14.01 -15.50
N TRP A 76 -1.51 13.91 -15.71
CA TRP A 76 -2.15 12.70 -16.22
C TRP A 76 -2.20 12.66 -17.74
N LEU A 77 -2.29 11.45 -18.31
CA LEU A 77 -2.43 11.28 -19.76
C LEU A 77 -3.78 11.83 -20.26
N GLY A 78 -4.86 11.62 -19.48
CA GLY A 78 -6.20 12.12 -19.78
C GLY A 78 -6.46 13.56 -19.35
N GLY A 79 -5.41 14.38 -19.21
CA GLY A 79 -5.51 15.76 -18.71
C GLY A 79 -5.87 15.82 -17.23
N ASP A 80 -7.16 15.96 -16.91
CA ASP A 80 -7.65 16.06 -15.53
C ASP A 80 -7.87 14.70 -14.87
N VAL A 81 -7.84 13.60 -15.63
CA VAL A 81 -8.07 12.24 -15.13
C VAL A 81 -6.90 11.31 -15.44
N PRO A 82 -6.54 10.40 -14.52
CA PRO A 82 -5.46 9.43 -14.74
C PRO A 82 -5.67 8.56 -15.99
N PHE A 83 -6.92 8.18 -16.27
CA PHE A 83 -7.27 7.29 -17.36
C PHE A 83 -8.46 7.85 -18.15
N GLU A 84 -8.27 8.08 -19.44
CA GLU A 84 -9.32 8.58 -20.35
C GLU A 84 -10.53 7.65 -20.42
N SER A 85 -10.28 6.33 -20.40
CA SER A 85 -11.33 5.31 -20.43
C SER A 85 -12.08 5.15 -19.12
N ASN A 86 -11.56 5.68 -18.00
CA ASN A 86 -12.24 5.67 -16.71
C ASN A 86 -12.17 7.05 -16.03
N PRO A 87 -12.99 8.02 -16.48
CA PRO A 87 -13.01 9.37 -15.91
C PRO A 87 -13.53 9.44 -14.46
N SER A 88 -14.20 8.38 -13.99
CA SER A 88 -14.76 8.31 -12.63
C SER A 88 -13.66 8.13 -11.57
N PHE A 89 -12.51 7.56 -11.94
CA PHE A 89 -11.39 7.42 -11.03
C PHE A 89 -10.61 8.73 -10.89
N LYS A 90 -10.87 9.47 -9.81
CA LYS A 90 -10.16 10.72 -9.47
C LYS A 90 -9.51 10.59 -8.09
N PRO A 91 -8.20 10.32 -8.03
CA PRO A 91 -7.53 10.14 -6.74
C PRO A 91 -7.54 11.45 -5.94
N PRO A 92 -7.81 11.40 -4.62
CA PRO A 92 -7.74 12.59 -3.78
C PRO A 92 -6.29 13.08 -3.67
N PRO A 93 -6.06 14.39 -3.54
CA PRO A 93 -4.72 14.92 -3.40
C PRO A 93 -4.05 14.39 -2.13
N PRO A 94 -2.73 14.09 -2.18
CA PRO A 94 -1.99 13.69 -0.99
C PRO A 94 -1.91 14.84 0.01
N LEU A 95 -1.84 14.51 1.30
CA LEU A 95 -1.62 15.51 2.35
C LEU A 95 -0.16 15.94 2.37
N SER A 96 0.09 17.24 2.47
CA SER A 96 1.44 17.77 2.62
C SER A 96 2.10 17.26 3.91
N ASN A 97 3.42 17.07 3.87
CA ASN A 97 4.16 16.57 5.04
C ASN A 97 4.05 17.53 6.24
N ASP A 98 4.03 18.85 5.99
CA ASP A 98 3.88 19.87 7.04
C ASP A 98 2.54 19.74 7.77
N LEU A 99 1.45 19.53 7.02
CA LEU A 99 0.13 19.32 7.59
C LEU A 99 0.10 18.03 8.41
N GLN A 100 0.69 16.94 7.89
CA GLN A 100 0.81 15.69 8.64
C GLN A 100 1.57 15.88 9.96
N ASN A 101 2.64 16.69 9.96
CA ASN A 101 3.41 17.02 11.16
C ASN A 101 2.61 17.85 12.16
N ILE A 102 1.80 18.82 11.69
CA ILE A 102 0.92 19.62 12.55
C ILE A 102 -0.12 18.71 13.23
N ILE A 103 -0.82 17.88 12.45
CA ILE A 103 -1.80 16.93 13.00
C ILE A 103 -1.15 16.00 14.02
N TYR A 104 0.04 15.47 13.72
CA TYR A 104 0.76 14.59 14.64
C TYR A 104 1.11 15.28 15.96
N LYS A 105 1.55 16.54 15.91
CA LYS A 105 1.81 17.34 17.12
C LYS A 105 0.55 17.56 17.95
N GLU A 106 -0.58 17.86 17.32
CA GLU A 106 -1.87 18.02 18.03
C GLU A 106 -2.32 16.71 18.69
N LEU A 107 -2.20 15.58 17.99
CA LEU A 107 -2.48 14.26 18.53
C LEU A 107 -1.59 13.93 19.74
N ARG A 108 -0.29 14.19 19.63
CA ARG A 108 0.69 13.96 20.71
C ARG A 108 0.45 14.85 21.92
N ALA A 109 0.00 16.09 21.71
CA ALA A 109 -0.33 17.01 22.79
C ALA A 109 -1.57 16.57 23.59
N GLY A 110 -2.48 15.80 22.98
CA GLY A 110 -3.67 15.25 23.66
C GLY A 110 -4.71 16.29 24.08
N LYS A 111 -4.61 17.53 23.59
CA LYS A 111 -5.49 18.65 23.98
C LYS A 111 -6.85 18.62 23.29
N LYS A 112 -6.93 18.05 22.09
CA LYS A 112 -8.14 17.98 21.25
C LYS A 112 -8.54 16.54 21.03
N THR A 113 -9.85 16.28 20.96
CA THR A 113 -10.34 14.95 20.60
C THR A 113 -10.14 14.67 19.10
N LEU A 114 -10.12 13.39 18.71
CA LEU A 114 -10.03 13.01 17.29
C LEU A 114 -11.15 13.62 16.42
N GLY A 115 -12.34 13.81 17.02
CA GLY A 115 -13.47 14.45 16.35
C GLY A 115 -13.22 15.92 16.06
N GLU A 116 -12.69 16.65 17.03
CA GLU A 116 -12.34 18.07 16.87
C GLU A 116 -11.25 18.27 15.82
N ILE A 117 -10.19 17.45 15.83
CA ILE A 117 -9.12 17.51 14.83
C ILE A 117 -9.69 17.18 13.43
N SER A 118 -10.57 16.17 13.35
CA SER A 118 -11.25 15.79 12.10
C SER A 118 -12.10 16.92 11.53
N GLN A 119 -12.86 17.63 12.37
CA GLN A 119 -13.66 18.77 11.98
C GLN A 119 -12.78 19.97 11.58
N ALA A 120 -11.72 20.27 12.35
CA ALA A 120 -10.84 21.40 12.12
C ALA A 120 -10.12 21.32 10.76
N TYR A 121 -9.65 20.13 10.37
CA TYR A 121 -8.90 19.93 9.13
C TYR A 121 -9.72 19.31 8.00
N SER A 122 -11.02 19.04 8.21
CA SER A 122 -11.88 18.33 7.23
C SER A 122 -11.29 17.00 6.74
N ILE A 123 -10.63 16.26 7.63
CA ILE A 123 -10.00 14.97 7.34
C ILE A 123 -10.70 13.86 8.11
N SER A 124 -10.90 12.70 7.49
CA SER A 124 -11.52 11.56 8.14
C SER A 124 -10.71 11.06 9.34
N LYS A 125 -11.41 10.63 10.41
CA LYS A 125 -10.81 10.07 11.63
C LYS A 125 -9.82 8.94 11.34
N ASN A 126 -10.16 8.05 10.41
CA ASN A 126 -9.29 6.94 10.01
C ASN A 126 -7.96 7.42 9.41
N ARG A 127 -7.99 8.50 8.60
CA ARG A 127 -6.78 9.08 8.02
C ARG A 127 -5.90 9.73 9.09
N ILE A 128 -6.50 10.40 10.08
CA ILE A 128 -5.77 10.98 11.22
C ILE A 128 -5.08 9.89 12.05
N LEU A 129 -5.78 8.78 12.35
CA LEU A 129 -5.18 7.64 13.05
C LEU A 129 -4.02 7.03 12.27
N ALA A 130 -4.14 6.90 10.95
CA ALA A 130 -3.07 6.41 10.10
C ALA A 130 -1.84 7.33 10.13
N ILE A 131 -2.03 8.65 10.04
CA ILE A 131 -0.96 9.64 10.18
C ILE A 131 -0.23 9.45 11.51
N GLY A 132 -0.99 9.30 12.61
CA GLY A 132 -0.42 9.05 13.94
C GLY A 132 0.53 7.84 13.98
N LYS A 133 0.09 6.72 13.39
CA LYS A 133 0.88 5.48 13.32
C LYS A 133 2.14 5.65 12.47
N LEU A 134 1.99 6.20 11.25
CA LEU A 134 3.12 6.36 10.32
C LEU A 134 4.18 7.32 10.86
N LYS A 135 3.76 8.42 11.51
CA LYS A 135 4.69 9.37 12.11
C LYS A 135 5.41 8.82 13.34
N ALA A 136 4.74 8.00 14.15
CA ALA A 136 5.40 7.28 15.25
C ALA A 136 6.50 6.32 14.72
N VAL A 137 6.22 5.59 13.63
CA VAL A 137 7.22 4.74 12.96
C VAL A 137 8.37 5.58 12.40
N GLU A 138 8.08 6.73 11.79
CA GLU A 138 9.10 7.65 11.28
C GLU A 138 10.02 8.19 12.40
N GLU A 139 9.47 8.53 13.56
CA GLU A 139 10.26 8.94 14.74
C GLU A 139 11.18 7.82 15.22
N GLU A 140 10.66 6.59 15.33
CA GLU A 140 11.44 5.43 15.76
C GLU A 140 12.53 5.08 14.75
N PHE A 141 12.22 5.12 13.45
CA PHE A 141 13.21 4.92 12.40
C PHE A 141 14.32 5.98 12.45
N ARG A 142 13.93 7.26 12.63
CA ARG A 142 14.90 8.36 12.79
C ARG A 142 15.77 8.18 14.03
N ARG A 143 15.23 7.65 15.13
CA ARG A 143 15.98 7.31 16.34
C ARG A 143 17.00 6.20 16.08
N GLN A 144 16.60 5.14 15.38
CA GLN A 144 17.49 4.02 15.03
C GLN A 144 18.62 4.44 14.08
N VAL A 145 18.31 5.20 13.02
CA VAL A 145 19.32 5.68 12.06
C VAL A 145 20.31 6.66 12.72
N ARG A 146 19.86 7.50 13.66
CA ARG A 146 20.72 8.46 14.37
C ARG A 146 21.47 7.87 15.58
N CYS A 147 21.07 6.69 16.06
CA CYS A 147 21.78 5.98 17.13
C CYS A 147 22.23 4.59 16.63
N PRO A 148 23.39 4.50 15.94
CA PRO A 148 23.91 3.24 15.38
C PRO A 148 24.21 2.14 16.42
N SER A 149 24.20 2.45 17.72
CA SER A 149 24.66 1.53 18.77
C SER A 149 23.59 0.59 19.34
N ALA A 150 22.32 0.71 18.94
CA ALA A 150 21.25 -0.12 19.50
C ALA A 150 20.84 -1.27 18.55
N ARG A 151 21.65 -2.33 18.59
CA ARG A 151 21.35 -3.72 18.19
C ARG A 151 21.44 -4.07 16.70
N PHE A 152 22.59 -4.68 16.35
CA PHE A 152 22.75 -5.84 15.46
C PHE A 152 21.68 -6.07 14.36
N GLY A 153 22.08 -5.83 13.10
CA GLY A 153 21.62 -6.69 12.00
C GLY A 153 20.82 -6.06 10.86
N VAL A 154 20.65 -4.75 10.78
CA VAL A 154 20.08 -4.14 9.56
C VAL A 154 21.23 -3.80 8.62
N PRO A 155 21.35 -4.43 7.43
CA PRO A 155 22.33 -3.98 6.45
C PRO A 155 22.01 -2.53 6.10
N SER A 156 23.00 -1.68 6.34
CA SER A 156 23.05 -0.30 5.88
C SER A 156 22.66 -0.27 4.40
N ILE A 157 21.46 0.19 4.09
CA ILE A 157 21.11 0.57 2.72
C ILE A 157 22.07 1.72 2.41
N PRO A 158 22.97 1.60 1.41
CA PRO A 158 23.86 2.69 1.07
C PRO A 158 22.98 3.88 0.69
N SER A 159 23.04 4.93 1.50
CA SER A 159 22.60 6.26 1.10
C SER A 159 23.51 6.63 -0.06
N THR A 160 23.06 6.37 -1.29
CA THR A 160 23.62 6.99 -2.48
C THR A 160 23.33 8.48 -2.36
N PHE A 161 24.20 9.16 -1.62
CA PHE A 161 24.93 10.34 -2.05
C PHE A 161 24.41 10.85 -3.40
N LEU A 162 23.43 11.74 -3.36
CA LEU A 162 23.25 12.74 -4.40
C LEU A 162 24.38 13.75 -4.18
N PRO A 163 25.42 13.81 -5.03
CA PRO A 163 26.37 14.91 -4.91
C PRO A 163 25.63 16.21 -5.22
N ASP A 164 25.87 17.22 -4.37
CA ASP A 164 25.56 18.61 -4.69
C ASP A 164 26.24 18.96 -6.01
N GLU A 165 25.43 19.14 -7.05
CA GLU A 165 25.89 19.62 -8.36
C GLU A 165 26.31 21.08 -8.18
N LYS A 166 27.60 21.26 -7.93
CA LYS A 166 28.26 22.56 -7.94
C LYS A 166 28.05 23.21 -9.30
N GLN A 167 27.68 24.48 -9.23
CA GLN A 167 27.61 25.42 -10.34
C GLN A 167 28.93 25.45 -11.14
N ILE A 168 28.80 25.34 -12.45
CA ILE A 168 29.62 26.02 -13.46
C ILE A 168 28.66 26.60 -14.49
#